data_AF-A0A4W5NLV5-F1
#
_entry.id   AF-A0A4W5NLV5-F1
#
_cell.length_a   1.000
_cell.length_b   1.000
_cell.length_c   1.000
_cell.angle_alpha   90.00
_cell.angle_beta   90.00
_cell.angle_gamma   90.00
#
_symmetry.space_group_name_H-M   'P 1'
#
loop_
_entity.id
_entity.type
_entity.pdbx_description
1 polymer ?
#
loop_
_entity_poly.entity_id
_entity_poly.type
_entity_poly.pdbx_seq_one_letter_code
_entity_poly.pdbx_strand_id
1 'polypeptide(L)'
;MFSLCHYVSRIPPELSLRTPGPYSHLICNCISVSFVHHCPVDYCSNVRWFVCCSFEDYNQTTEWLLSRTRHRPKIAVVCGSGLGLLADGVTNKEIFPYADIPNFPISTVPGHEGCLVFGILKGKSCVFMQGRFHLYEGYSLCKVTFPVRIFKLLGVETLIVTNASGGLCPDFKVGDIMLIKDHINLPGFAGQHPLCGPNDERFGIRFPCMSDAYSKDLRKLALDISHELDYTNFVREGVYCMVSGPNFETIAEARMLQVLGCDSVGMSTVPEVTVAKHCGLRVFGLSLITNKVSLDYSREEKVNHEEVLEISKMRAEHLQMMLNTLIARSHQLDEGINVN
;
A
#
# COMPACT_ATOMS: atom_id res chain seq x y z
N MET A 1 30.23 24.48 37.13
CA MET A 1 29.86 25.88 37.46
C MET A 1 28.81 26.31 36.47
N PHE A 2 27.54 26.21 36.86
CA PHE A 2 26.39 26.67 36.09
C PHE A 2 26.29 28.20 36.19
N SER A 3 25.89 28.87 35.12
CA SER A 3 25.35 30.24 35.19
C SER A 3 23.95 30.23 34.60
N LEU A 4 22.97 30.29 35.50
CA LEU A 4 21.57 30.60 35.23
C LEU A 4 21.44 32.10 34.99
N CYS A 5 20.63 32.50 34.00
CA CYS A 5 20.03 33.82 33.99
C CYS A 5 18.50 33.69 34.13
N HIS A 6 17.99 34.34 35.16
CA HIS A 6 16.60 34.35 35.61
C HIS A 6 15.68 35.13 34.67
N TYR A 7 14.46 34.61 34.46
CA TYR A 7 13.27 35.45 34.31
C TYR A 7 12.10 34.74 35.00
N VAL A 8 11.65 35.30 36.12
CA VAL A 8 10.50 34.86 36.92
C VAL A 8 9.44 35.95 36.83
N SER A 9 8.36 35.67 36.11
CA SER A 9 7.16 36.52 36.07
C SER A 9 6.19 36.04 37.15
N ARG A 10 5.87 36.94 38.08
CA ARG A 10 4.98 36.74 39.24
C ARG A 10 3.51 36.53 38.81
N ILE A 11 2.83 35.56 39.40
CA ILE A 11 1.36 35.44 39.40
C ILE A 11 0.90 35.47 40.87
N PRO A 12 -0.03 36.37 41.26
CA PRO A 12 -0.54 36.42 42.64
C PRO A 12 -1.62 35.35 42.88
N PRO A 13 -1.73 34.80 44.10
CA PRO A 13 -2.81 33.88 44.46
C PRO A 13 -4.01 34.66 44.99
N GLU A 14 -5.21 34.29 44.54
CA GLU A 14 -6.51 34.38 45.24
C GLU A 14 -7.65 34.59 44.24
N LEU A 15 -8.47 33.55 44.04
CA LEU A 15 -9.91 33.71 43.80
C LEU A 15 -10.64 32.38 44.03
N SER A 16 -11.20 32.32 45.24
CA SER A 16 -12.33 31.53 45.75
C SER A 16 -12.94 30.42 44.88
N LEU A 17 -12.99 29.23 45.49
CA LEU A 17 -13.91 28.13 45.23
C LEU A 17 -15.35 28.63 44.97
N ARG A 18 -15.87 28.38 43.77
CA ARG A 18 -17.31 28.35 43.49
C ARG A 18 -17.68 26.98 42.92
N THR A 19 -18.75 26.43 43.48
CA THR A 19 -19.42 25.17 43.15
C THR A 19 -19.76 25.03 41.66
N PRO A 20 -19.65 23.83 41.04
CA PRO A 20 -20.08 23.63 39.66
C PRO A 20 -21.60 23.40 39.58
N GLY A 21 -22.26 24.16 38.71
CA GLY A 21 -23.62 23.87 38.23
C GLY A 21 -23.62 22.76 37.17
N PRO A 22 -24.79 22.20 36.82
CA PRO A 22 -24.87 21.13 35.84
C PRO A 22 -24.70 21.72 34.43
N TYR A 23 -24.21 20.90 33.49
CA TYR A 23 -23.91 21.22 32.07
C TYR A 23 -22.50 21.72 31.76
N SER A 24 -21.53 20.80 31.79
CA SER A 24 -20.37 20.84 30.88
C SER A 24 -19.77 19.44 30.72
N HIS A 25 -20.37 18.61 29.86
CA HIS A 25 -19.69 17.46 29.26
C HIS A 25 -19.25 17.84 27.84
N LEU A 26 -18.12 17.26 27.40
CA LEU A 26 -17.41 17.44 26.13
C LEU A 26 -16.46 18.64 26.05
N ILE A 27 -15.29 18.54 26.69
CA ILE A 27 -13.99 18.78 26.04
C ILE A 27 -12.99 17.77 26.63
N CYS A 28 -12.71 16.68 25.93
CA CYS A 28 -11.63 15.76 26.28
C CYS A 28 -10.36 16.24 25.57
N ASN A 29 -9.58 17.10 26.24
CA ASN A 29 -8.23 17.45 25.80
C ASN A 29 -7.23 16.53 26.52
N CYS A 30 -6.55 15.70 25.74
CA CYS A 30 -5.35 14.97 26.15
C CYS A 30 -4.24 15.97 26.48
N ILE A 31 -4.08 16.29 27.77
CA ILE A 31 -2.84 16.83 28.31
C ILE A 31 -2.46 15.91 29.47
N SER A 32 -1.38 15.16 29.26
CA SER A 32 -0.71 14.35 30.26
C SER A 32 -0.19 15.25 31.38
N VAL A 33 -0.88 15.25 32.53
CA VAL A 33 -0.36 15.81 33.77
C VAL A 33 0.10 14.66 34.65
N SER A 34 1.42 14.52 34.76
CA SER A 34 2.08 13.59 35.68
C SER A 34 1.83 14.01 37.12
N PHE A 35 0.98 13.26 37.83
CA PHE A 35 1.01 13.21 39.30
C PHE A 35 1.61 11.88 39.72
N VAL A 36 2.86 11.94 40.16
CA VAL A 36 3.59 10.84 40.79
C VAL A 36 3.05 10.70 42.20
N HIS A 37 2.14 9.77 42.47
CA HIS A 37 1.94 9.20 43.82
C HIS A 37 1.39 7.76 43.69
N HIS A 38 2.23 6.80 44.14
CA HIS A 38 1.92 5.40 44.47
C HIS A 38 1.04 4.63 43.48
N CYS A 39 1.67 4.07 42.44
CA CYS A 39 1.05 3.02 41.60
C CYS A 39 1.46 1.64 42.14
N PRO A 40 0.50 0.77 42.53
CA PRO A 40 0.80 -0.63 42.86
C PRO A 40 1.32 -1.37 41.63
N VAL A 41 2.23 -2.32 41.83
CA VAL A 41 3.08 -3.00 40.84
C VAL A 41 2.32 -3.86 39.81
N ASP A 42 0.99 -3.83 39.77
CA ASP A 42 0.16 -4.71 38.93
C ASP A 42 -0.52 -4.04 37.73
N TYR A 43 -0.23 -2.77 37.41
CA TYR A 43 -0.89 -2.07 36.29
C TYR A 43 -0.15 -2.12 34.94
N CYS A 44 1.06 -2.67 34.87
CA CYS A 44 1.83 -2.79 33.62
C CYS A 44 1.48 -4.01 32.75
N SER A 45 0.64 -4.93 33.22
CA SER A 45 0.27 -6.16 32.50
C SER A 45 -0.92 -6.00 31.55
N ASN A 46 -1.59 -4.84 31.53
CA ASN A 46 -2.81 -4.60 30.75
C ASN A 46 -2.71 -3.46 29.73
N VAL A 47 -1.51 -3.17 29.22
CA VAL A 47 -1.41 -2.46 27.93
C VAL A 47 -1.76 -3.47 26.85
N ARG A 48 -3.06 -3.67 26.58
CA ARG A 48 -3.52 -4.27 25.33
C ARG A 48 -3.07 -3.31 24.22
N TRP A 49 -1.87 -3.54 23.70
CA TRP A 49 -1.53 -3.08 22.36
C TRP A 49 -2.68 -3.56 21.48
N PHE A 50 -3.38 -2.63 20.82
CA PHE A 50 -4.38 -2.98 19.81
C PHE A 50 -3.62 -3.63 18.64
N VAL A 51 -3.27 -4.91 18.79
CA VAL A 51 -2.76 -5.75 17.72
C VAL A 51 -3.93 -5.91 16.77
N CYS A 52 -3.84 -5.23 15.63
CA CYS A 52 -4.98 -5.11 14.72
C CYS A 52 -5.35 -6.47 14.08
N CYS A 53 -4.37 -7.36 13.88
CA CYS A 53 -4.55 -8.75 13.45
C CYS A 53 -3.46 -9.65 14.05
N SER A 54 -3.86 -10.77 14.65
CA SER A 54 -2.95 -11.81 15.17
C SER A 54 -2.56 -12.82 14.09
N PHE A 55 -1.51 -13.61 14.31
CA PHE A 55 -1.15 -14.71 13.41
C PHE A 55 -2.31 -15.69 13.20
N GLU A 56 -3.11 -15.95 14.23
CA GLU A 56 -4.24 -16.86 14.18
C GLU A 56 -5.32 -16.35 13.23
N ASP A 57 -5.57 -15.03 13.20
CA ASP A 57 -6.52 -14.42 12.26
C ASP A 57 -6.06 -14.64 10.81
N TYR A 58 -4.74 -14.52 10.55
CA TYR A 58 -4.18 -14.83 9.23
C TYR A 58 -4.31 -16.31 8.90
N ASN A 59 -3.95 -17.20 9.84
CA ASN A 59 -3.99 -18.65 9.63
C ASN A 59 -5.43 -19.13 9.36
N GLN A 60 -6.41 -18.65 10.14
CA GLN A 60 -7.82 -18.96 9.97
C GLN A 60 -8.32 -18.60 8.56
N THR A 61 -8.01 -17.39 8.08
CA THR A 61 -8.39 -16.96 6.73
C THR A 61 -7.70 -17.81 5.66
N THR A 62 -6.42 -18.11 5.83
CA THR A 62 -5.66 -18.97 4.90
C THR A 62 -6.25 -20.38 4.84
N GLU A 63 -6.53 -21.02 5.97
CA GLU A 63 -7.14 -22.36 6.02
C GLU A 63 -8.53 -22.38 5.39
N TRP A 64 -9.32 -21.34 5.64
CA TRP A 64 -10.63 -21.17 5.02
C TRP A 64 -10.52 -21.16 3.49
N LEU A 65 -9.56 -20.43 2.93
CA LEU A 65 -9.29 -20.40 1.49
C LEU A 65 -8.78 -21.75 0.99
N LEU A 66 -7.76 -22.33 1.62
CA LEU A 66 -7.15 -23.61 1.21
C LEU A 66 -8.14 -24.79 1.21
N SER A 67 -9.14 -24.75 2.08
CA SER A 67 -10.22 -25.76 2.12
C SER A 67 -11.23 -25.64 0.97
N ARG A 68 -11.30 -24.48 0.31
CA ARG A 68 -12.28 -24.16 -0.74
C ARG A 68 -11.70 -24.02 -2.14
N THR A 69 -10.38 -23.93 -2.26
CA THR A 69 -9.69 -23.91 -3.55
C THR A 69 -8.60 -24.99 -3.66
N ARG A 70 -8.50 -25.58 -4.85
CA ARG A 70 -7.38 -26.46 -5.21
C ARG A 70 -6.16 -25.68 -5.73
N HIS A 71 -6.33 -24.39 -6.05
CA HIS A 71 -5.24 -23.54 -6.52
C HIS A 71 -4.18 -23.35 -5.43
N ARG A 72 -2.91 -23.32 -5.84
CA ARG A 72 -1.75 -23.06 -4.98
C ARG A 72 -0.91 -21.97 -5.64
N PRO A 73 -1.33 -20.69 -5.48
CA PRO A 73 -0.79 -19.62 -6.28
C PRO A 73 0.67 -19.35 -5.91
N LYS A 74 1.51 -19.16 -6.94
CA LYS A 74 2.90 -18.69 -6.76
C LYS A 74 3.04 -17.19 -6.94
N ILE A 75 2.05 -16.57 -7.58
CA ILE A 75 2.02 -15.14 -7.87
C ILE A 75 0.70 -14.57 -7.37
N ALA A 76 0.79 -13.46 -6.64
CA ALA A 76 -0.36 -12.64 -6.31
C ALA A 76 -0.31 -11.33 -7.09
N VAL A 77 -1.45 -10.86 -7.57
CA VAL A 77 -1.58 -9.60 -8.31
C VAL A 77 -2.59 -8.71 -7.61
N VAL A 78 -2.19 -7.52 -7.19
CA VAL A 78 -3.09 -6.53 -6.57
C VAL A 78 -3.50 -5.50 -7.61
N CYS A 79 -4.74 -5.61 -8.09
CA CYS A 79 -5.28 -4.73 -9.12
C CYS A 79 -5.75 -3.40 -8.51
N GLY A 80 -5.17 -2.30 -8.97
CA GLY A 80 -5.64 -0.93 -8.65
C GLY A 80 -6.88 -0.51 -9.45
N SER A 81 -7.30 0.74 -9.24
CA SER A 81 -8.46 1.35 -9.90
C SER A 81 -8.42 1.17 -11.42
N GLY A 82 -9.49 0.60 -12.00
CA GLY A 82 -9.60 0.38 -13.44
C GLY A 82 -8.75 -0.76 -14.01
N LEU A 83 -7.97 -1.46 -13.18
CA LEU A 83 -7.08 -2.56 -13.58
C LEU A 83 -7.63 -3.94 -13.20
N GLY A 84 -8.90 -4.01 -12.75
CA GLY A 84 -9.57 -5.27 -12.42
C GLY A 84 -9.62 -6.26 -13.58
N LEU A 85 -9.69 -5.75 -14.82
CA LEU A 85 -9.70 -6.54 -16.06
C LEU A 85 -8.48 -7.46 -16.19
N LEU A 86 -7.39 -7.24 -15.45
CA LEU A 86 -6.23 -8.12 -15.44
C LEU A 86 -6.59 -9.57 -15.05
N ALA A 87 -7.61 -9.77 -14.21
CA ALA A 87 -8.06 -11.11 -13.85
C ALA A 87 -8.96 -11.76 -14.93
N ASP A 88 -9.33 -11.03 -16.00
CA ASP A 88 -10.23 -11.54 -17.03
C ASP A 88 -9.57 -12.64 -17.89
N GLY A 89 -8.27 -12.51 -18.15
CA GLY A 89 -7.49 -13.47 -18.94
C GLY A 89 -7.13 -14.78 -18.23
N VAL A 90 -7.58 -14.97 -16.99
CA VAL A 90 -7.29 -16.16 -16.18
C VAL A 90 -8.24 -17.30 -16.55
N THR A 91 -7.74 -18.54 -16.65
CA THR A 91 -8.57 -19.74 -16.86
C THR A 91 -8.80 -20.50 -15.55
N ASN A 92 -9.82 -21.37 -15.51
CA ASN A 92 -10.19 -22.16 -14.32
C ASN A 92 -10.41 -21.28 -13.07
N LYS A 93 -11.18 -20.21 -13.24
CA LYS A 93 -11.39 -19.20 -12.20
C LYS A 93 -12.21 -19.75 -11.03
N GLU A 94 -11.76 -19.45 -9.82
CA GLU A 94 -12.54 -19.56 -8.60
C GLU A 94 -12.56 -18.19 -7.92
N ILE A 95 -13.75 -17.65 -7.69
CA ILE A 95 -13.96 -16.28 -7.24
C ILE A 95 -14.51 -16.30 -5.80
N PHE A 96 -13.89 -15.52 -4.92
CA PHE A 96 -14.27 -15.38 -3.52
C PHE A 96 -14.53 -13.90 -3.21
N PRO A 97 -15.79 -13.49 -3.02
CA PRO A 97 -16.11 -12.14 -2.56
C PRO A 97 -15.44 -11.84 -1.22
N TYR A 98 -14.92 -10.62 -1.03
CA TYR A 98 -14.25 -10.23 0.21
C TYR A 98 -15.16 -10.35 1.43
N ALA A 99 -16.46 -10.08 1.26
CA ALA A 99 -17.47 -10.19 2.32
C ALA A 99 -17.62 -11.62 2.87
N ASP A 100 -17.29 -12.64 2.09
CA ASP A 100 -17.42 -14.05 2.49
C ASP A 100 -16.13 -14.59 3.13
N ILE A 101 -15.01 -13.87 2.97
CA ILE A 101 -13.71 -14.31 3.47
C ILE A 101 -13.56 -13.85 4.93
N PRO A 102 -13.27 -14.75 5.88
CA PRO A 102 -13.05 -14.38 7.28
C PRO A 102 -11.97 -13.32 7.43
N ASN A 103 -12.20 -12.35 8.32
CA ASN A 103 -11.28 -11.26 8.67
C ASN A 103 -10.92 -10.28 7.53
N PHE A 104 -11.43 -10.49 6.32
CA PHE A 104 -11.13 -9.63 5.17
C PHE A 104 -11.83 -8.27 5.29
N PRO A 105 -11.16 -7.17 4.89
CA PRO A 105 -11.82 -5.88 4.71
C PRO A 105 -12.77 -5.89 3.50
N ILE A 106 -13.65 -4.89 3.43
CA ILE A 106 -14.58 -4.69 2.30
C ILE A 106 -14.12 -3.49 1.49
N SER A 107 -14.05 -3.60 0.15
CA SER A 107 -13.72 -2.46 -0.71
C SER A 107 -14.94 -1.53 -0.84
N THR A 108 -14.74 -0.24 -0.64
CA THR A 108 -15.83 0.77 -0.72
C THR A 108 -15.67 1.74 -1.89
N VAL A 109 -14.52 1.70 -2.58
CA VAL A 109 -14.17 2.60 -3.68
C VAL A 109 -14.78 2.13 -5.00
N PRO A 110 -15.44 3.01 -5.80
CA PRO A 110 -15.94 2.65 -7.12
C PRO A 110 -14.84 2.14 -8.07
N GLY A 111 -15.12 1.03 -8.77
CA GLY A 111 -14.16 0.35 -9.66
C GLY A 111 -13.37 -0.78 -8.98
N HIS A 112 -13.66 -1.08 -7.72
CA HIS A 112 -13.12 -2.22 -6.98
C HIS A 112 -14.22 -3.27 -6.80
N GLU A 113 -14.17 -4.35 -7.57
CA GLU A 113 -15.18 -5.44 -7.53
C GLU A 113 -15.27 -6.12 -6.16
N GLY A 114 -14.17 -6.14 -5.40
CA GLY A 114 -14.15 -6.64 -4.03
C GLY A 114 -14.09 -8.16 -3.94
N CYS A 115 -13.25 -8.81 -4.75
CA CYS A 115 -13.10 -10.26 -4.72
C CYS A 115 -11.66 -10.74 -4.95
N LEU A 116 -11.35 -11.92 -4.40
CA LEU A 116 -10.16 -12.70 -4.76
C LEU A 116 -10.52 -13.62 -5.93
N VAL A 117 -9.71 -13.59 -6.97
CA VAL A 117 -9.85 -14.48 -8.13
C VAL A 117 -8.64 -15.39 -8.21
N PHE A 118 -8.82 -16.67 -7.93
CA PHE A 118 -7.83 -17.70 -8.16
C PHE A 118 -7.97 -18.26 -9.57
N GLY A 119 -6.86 -18.63 -10.19
CA GLY A 119 -6.91 -19.38 -11.43
C GLY A 119 -5.54 -19.58 -12.07
N ILE A 120 -5.54 -19.94 -13.35
CA ILE A 120 -4.33 -20.24 -14.10
C ILE A 120 -4.10 -19.16 -15.15
N LEU A 121 -2.90 -18.57 -15.12
CA LEU A 121 -2.44 -17.63 -16.14
C LEU A 121 -1.14 -18.16 -16.75
N LYS A 122 -1.16 -18.44 -18.06
CA LYS A 122 -0.01 -18.98 -18.80
C LYS A 122 0.65 -20.20 -18.12
N GLY A 123 -0.19 -21.11 -17.62
CA GLY A 123 0.24 -22.33 -16.94
C GLY A 123 0.59 -22.16 -15.46
N LYS A 124 0.56 -20.94 -14.91
CA LYS A 124 0.88 -20.67 -13.51
C LYS A 124 -0.36 -20.39 -12.68
N SER A 125 -0.45 -21.03 -11.51
CA SER A 125 -1.50 -20.71 -10.53
C SER A 125 -1.23 -19.32 -9.94
N CYS A 126 -2.23 -18.45 -10.02
CA CYS A 126 -2.17 -17.07 -9.59
C CYS A 126 -3.41 -16.72 -8.74
N VAL A 127 -3.29 -15.71 -7.89
CA VAL A 127 -4.41 -15.09 -7.19
C VAL A 127 -4.42 -13.59 -7.48
N PHE A 128 -5.59 -13.05 -7.79
CA PHE A 128 -5.79 -11.63 -8.09
C PHE A 128 -6.68 -11.02 -7.04
N MET A 129 -6.29 -9.86 -6.51
CA MET A 129 -7.20 -8.97 -5.78
C MET A 129 -7.85 -8.02 -6.79
N GLN A 130 -9.10 -8.28 -7.15
CA GLN A 130 -9.88 -7.35 -7.96
C GLN A 130 -10.46 -6.26 -7.06
N GLY A 131 -9.66 -5.21 -6.89
CA GLY A 131 -9.91 -4.16 -5.93
C GLY A 131 -9.03 -4.33 -4.69
N ARG A 132 -8.44 -3.22 -4.24
CA ARG A 132 -7.65 -3.13 -3.01
C ARG A 132 -8.37 -2.31 -1.94
N PHE A 133 -7.68 -2.11 -0.83
CA PHE A 133 -8.11 -1.28 0.29
C PHE A 133 -7.16 -0.09 0.43
N HIS A 134 -7.66 1.02 0.93
CA HIS A 134 -6.87 2.23 1.10
C HIS A 134 -6.95 2.78 2.51
N LEU A 135 -5.90 3.49 2.92
CA LEU A 135 -5.85 4.19 4.20
C LEU A 135 -6.96 5.26 4.31
N TYR A 136 -7.24 5.98 3.22
CA TYR A 136 -8.28 7.01 3.20
C TYR A 136 -9.71 6.46 3.35
N GLU A 137 -9.93 5.14 3.20
CA GLU A 137 -11.23 4.50 3.49
C GLU A 137 -11.46 4.36 5.02
N GLY A 138 -10.49 4.78 5.85
CA GLY A 138 -10.54 4.66 7.31
C GLY A 138 -9.98 3.35 7.84
N TYR A 139 -9.44 2.49 6.97
CA TYR A 139 -8.78 1.26 7.38
C TYR A 139 -7.41 1.53 7.99
N SER A 140 -7.08 0.79 9.05
CA SER A 140 -5.69 0.73 9.51
C SER A 140 -4.80 0.10 8.44
N LEU A 141 -3.52 0.47 8.38
CA LEU A 141 -2.58 -0.13 7.42
C LEU A 141 -2.39 -1.64 7.63
N CYS A 142 -2.61 -2.14 8.86
CA CYS A 142 -2.63 -3.57 9.14
C CYS A 142 -3.79 -4.28 8.41
N LYS A 143 -4.99 -3.68 8.38
CA LYS A 143 -6.12 -4.19 7.57
C LYS A 143 -5.87 -4.03 6.08
N VAL A 144 -5.38 -2.88 5.63
CA VAL A 144 -5.06 -2.63 4.21
C VAL A 144 -4.13 -3.72 3.66
N THR A 145 -3.12 -4.08 4.44
CA THR A 145 -2.09 -5.06 4.06
C THR A 145 -2.41 -6.49 4.47
N PHE A 146 -3.57 -6.74 5.07
CA PHE A 146 -3.96 -8.06 5.58
C PHE A 146 -3.82 -9.18 4.52
N PRO A 147 -4.28 -8.98 3.26
CA PRO A 147 -4.18 -10.00 2.23
C PRO A 147 -2.74 -10.43 1.89
N VAL A 148 -1.75 -9.55 2.06
CA VAL A 148 -0.37 -9.84 1.68
C VAL A 148 0.22 -10.96 2.55
N ARG A 149 -0.09 -10.98 3.85
CA ARG A 149 0.31 -12.07 4.75
C ARG A 149 -0.44 -13.36 4.44
N ILE A 150 -1.70 -13.27 4.03
CA ILE A 150 -2.46 -14.43 3.54
C ILE A 150 -1.80 -15.03 2.30
N PHE A 151 -1.38 -14.19 1.34
CA PHE A 151 -0.65 -14.65 0.15
C PHE A 151 0.64 -15.38 0.52
N LYS A 152 1.41 -14.85 1.48
CA LYS A 152 2.59 -15.56 2.00
C LYS A 152 2.23 -16.96 2.52
N LEU A 153 1.19 -17.08 3.34
CA LEU A 153 0.76 -18.36 3.92
C LEU A 153 0.16 -19.31 2.86
N LEU A 154 -0.41 -18.79 1.77
CA LEU A 154 -0.86 -19.57 0.61
C LEU A 154 0.31 -20.10 -0.24
N GLY A 155 1.54 -19.68 0.04
CA GLY A 155 2.74 -20.10 -0.70
C GLY A 155 3.07 -19.24 -1.92
N VAL A 156 2.54 -18.01 -1.99
CA VAL A 156 2.94 -17.01 -2.97
C VAL A 156 4.40 -16.63 -2.72
N GLU A 157 5.14 -16.43 -3.80
CA GLU A 157 6.56 -16.06 -3.79
C GLU A 157 6.80 -14.68 -4.43
N THR A 158 5.89 -14.24 -5.30
CA THR A 158 5.97 -12.96 -5.99
C THR A 158 4.66 -12.18 -5.87
N LEU A 159 4.75 -10.93 -5.43
CA LEU A 159 3.65 -9.96 -5.43
C LEU A 159 3.83 -8.97 -6.58
N ILE A 160 2.81 -8.84 -7.42
CA ILE A 160 2.70 -7.80 -8.43
C ILE A 160 1.70 -6.77 -7.93
N VAL A 161 2.11 -5.50 -7.83
CA VAL A 161 1.23 -4.40 -7.41
C VAL A 161 1.00 -3.44 -8.56
N THR A 162 -0.26 -3.14 -8.85
CA THR A 162 -0.65 -2.19 -9.91
C THR A 162 -1.48 -1.06 -9.33
N ASN A 163 -1.27 0.17 -9.80
CA ASN A 163 -2.05 1.32 -9.35
C ASN A 163 -2.26 2.34 -10.48
N ALA A 164 -3.26 3.19 -10.31
CA ALA A 164 -3.34 4.47 -11.01
C ALA A 164 -2.58 5.54 -10.21
N SER A 165 -1.94 6.48 -10.90
CA SER A 165 -1.14 7.53 -10.28
C SER A 165 -1.13 8.82 -11.11
N GLY A 166 -0.88 9.94 -10.44
CA GLY A 166 -0.60 11.21 -11.09
C GLY A 166 0.87 11.30 -11.50
N GLY A 167 1.13 11.74 -12.73
CA GLY A 167 2.48 12.00 -13.22
C GLY A 167 3.03 13.33 -12.72
N LEU A 168 4.15 13.29 -12.00
CA LEU A 168 4.92 14.47 -11.54
C LEU A 168 6.11 14.75 -12.46
N CYS A 169 6.68 13.71 -13.07
CA CYS A 169 7.74 13.85 -14.06
C CYS A 169 7.20 14.57 -15.31
N PRO A 170 7.81 15.69 -15.76
CA PRO A 170 7.33 16.46 -16.91
C PRO A 170 7.29 15.65 -18.21
N ASP A 171 8.15 14.64 -18.34
CA ASP A 171 8.28 13.80 -19.54
C ASP A 171 7.21 12.70 -19.61
N PHE A 172 6.53 12.43 -18.49
CA PHE A 172 5.46 11.43 -18.47
C PHE A 172 4.19 12.00 -19.12
N LYS A 173 3.48 11.10 -19.79
CA LYS A 173 2.20 11.37 -20.44
C LYS A 173 1.11 10.53 -19.82
N VAL A 174 -0.13 11.02 -19.94
CA VAL A 174 -1.30 10.22 -19.59
C VAL A 174 -1.31 8.94 -20.46
N GLY A 175 -1.51 7.80 -19.82
CA GLY A 175 -1.41 6.48 -20.43
C GLY A 175 0.00 5.87 -20.44
N ASP A 176 1.03 6.55 -19.94
CA ASP A 176 2.34 5.93 -19.72
C ASP A 176 2.26 4.87 -18.61
N ILE A 177 3.04 3.80 -18.72
CA ILE A 177 3.18 2.74 -17.73
C ILE A 177 4.55 2.92 -17.06
N MET A 178 4.55 3.34 -15.80
CA MET A 178 5.78 3.51 -15.02
C MET A 178 6.07 2.24 -14.21
N LEU A 179 7.20 1.60 -14.46
CA LEU A 179 7.78 0.60 -13.57
C LEU A 179 8.29 1.30 -12.30
N ILE A 180 7.87 0.81 -11.14
CA ILE A 180 8.27 1.39 -9.86
C ILE A 180 9.65 0.84 -9.50
N LYS A 181 10.69 1.67 -9.58
CA LYS A 181 12.05 1.29 -9.15
C LYS A 181 12.28 1.51 -7.66
N ASP A 182 11.58 2.47 -7.08
CA ASP A 182 11.68 2.85 -5.66
C ASP A 182 10.43 3.60 -5.21
N HIS A 183 10.30 3.87 -3.90
CA HIS A 183 9.23 4.69 -3.37
C HIS A 183 9.65 5.67 -2.28
N ILE A 184 8.84 6.71 -2.10
CA ILE A 184 8.84 7.55 -0.89
C ILE A 184 7.55 7.27 -0.10
N ASN A 185 7.71 6.89 1.17
CA ASN A 185 6.62 6.53 2.07
C ASN A 185 6.33 7.67 3.07
N LEU A 186 5.62 8.72 2.62
CA LEU A 186 5.33 9.87 3.48
C LEU A 186 4.51 9.51 4.74
N PRO A 187 3.44 8.69 4.66
CA PRO A 187 2.74 8.23 5.86
C PRO A 187 3.67 7.46 6.81
N GLY A 188 4.58 6.65 6.26
CA GLY A 188 5.57 5.90 7.03
C GLY A 188 6.51 6.79 7.83
N PHE A 189 6.98 7.90 7.26
CA PHE A 189 7.81 8.87 7.99
C PHE A 189 7.07 9.51 9.19
N ALA A 190 5.75 9.65 9.10
CA ALA A 190 4.91 10.15 10.19
C ALA A 190 4.42 9.05 11.16
N GLY A 191 4.91 7.81 11.03
CA GLY A 191 4.57 6.69 11.91
C GLY A 191 3.35 5.87 11.50
N GLN A 192 2.64 6.25 10.42
CA GLN A 192 1.61 5.42 9.79
C GLN A 192 2.29 4.33 8.96
N HIS A 193 2.70 3.25 9.63
CA HIS A 193 3.49 2.18 9.04
C HIS A 193 2.88 0.80 9.34
N PRO A 194 2.72 -0.12 8.37
CA PRO A 194 2.05 -1.41 8.60
C PRO A 194 2.80 -2.35 9.54
N LEU A 195 4.10 -2.11 9.75
CA LEU A 195 4.96 -2.86 10.69
C LEU A 195 5.09 -2.18 12.06
N CYS A 196 4.35 -1.09 12.31
CA CYS A 196 4.29 -0.49 13.65
C CYS A 196 3.54 -1.43 14.62
N GLY A 197 4.00 -1.52 15.87
CA GLY A 197 3.52 -2.50 16.86
C GLY A 197 4.45 -3.71 17.04
N PRO A 198 4.04 -4.79 17.73
CA PRO A 198 4.84 -6.00 17.92
C PRO A 198 5.22 -6.69 16.60
N ASN A 199 6.42 -7.26 16.51
CA ASN A 199 6.84 -8.05 15.35
C ASN A 199 6.58 -9.53 15.59
N ASP A 200 6.05 -10.21 14.58
CA ASP A 200 5.89 -11.66 14.57
C ASP A 200 6.97 -12.28 13.67
N GLU A 201 7.93 -12.98 14.31
CA GLU A 201 9.09 -13.56 13.63
C GLU A 201 8.72 -14.68 12.65
N ARG A 202 7.51 -15.24 12.74
CA ARG A 202 7.01 -16.21 11.75
C ARG A 202 6.80 -15.60 10.36
N PHE A 203 6.56 -14.30 10.29
CA PHE A 203 6.46 -13.58 9.02
C PHE A 203 7.81 -13.03 8.58
N GLY A 204 8.54 -12.36 9.47
CA GLY A 204 9.77 -11.70 9.09
C GLY A 204 10.50 -11.02 10.23
N ILE A 205 11.69 -10.50 9.90
CA ILE A 205 12.57 -9.82 10.85
C ILE A 205 11.99 -8.48 11.30
N ARG A 206 12.43 -8.00 12.48
CA ARG A 206 11.95 -6.74 13.05
C ARG A 206 12.23 -5.51 12.18
N PHE A 207 13.38 -5.48 11.52
CA PHE A 207 13.86 -4.32 10.76
C PHE A 207 14.24 -4.76 9.32
N PRO A 208 13.25 -4.91 8.41
CA PRO A 208 13.51 -5.28 7.04
C PRO A 208 14.21 -4.16 6.27
N CYS A 209 15.18 -4.51 5.42
CA CYS A 209 15.79 -3.58 4.47
C CYS A 209 14.85 -3.36 3.28
N MET A 210 14.68 -2.09 2.87
CA MET A 210 13.79 -1.70 1.76
C MET A 210 14.53 -1.25 0.50
N SER A 211 15.87 -1.17 0.50
CA SER A 211 16.67 -0.68 -0.64
C SER A 211 16.57 -1.54 -1.90
N ASP A 212 16.08 -2.78 -1.76
CA ASP A 212 15.84 -3.76 -2.81
C ASP A 212 14.39 -4.27 -2.76
N ALA A 213 13.45 -3.44 -2.29
CA ALA A 213 12.04 -3.80 -2.19
C ALA A 213 11.46 -4.18 -3.56
N TYR A 214 11.82 -3.45 -4.62
CA TYR A 214 11.42 -3.73 -6.00
C TYR A 214 12.51 -4.54 -6.70
N SER A 215 12.19 -5.77 -7.10
CA SER A 215 13.13 -6.71 -7.71
C SER A 215 13.75 -6.13 -8.98
N LYS A 216 15.08 -6.00 -8.99
CA LYS A 216 15.86 -5.57 -10.15
C LYS A 216 15.64 -6.48 -11.36
N ASP A 217 15.58 -7.78 -11.12
CA ASP A 217 15.44 -8.77 -12.20
C ASP A 217 14.05 -8.75 -12.82
N LEU A 218 12.99 -8.60 -12.01
CA LEU A 218 11.63 -8.45 -12.54
C LEU A 218 11.49 -7.13 -13.32
N ARG A 219 12.11 -6.04 -12.87
CA ARG A 219 12.13 -4.77 -13.61
C ARG A 219 12.88 -4.89 -14.93
N LYS A 220 14.06 -5.51 -14.93
CA LYS A 220 14.82 -5.76 -16.16
C LYS A 220 14.01 -6.60 -17.16
N LEU A 221 13.43 -7.71 -16.71
CA LEU A 221 12.59 -8.55 -17.56
C LEU A 221 11.39 -7.78 -18.12
N ALA A 222 10.75 -6.92 -17.33
CA ALA A 222 9.66 -6.08 -17.78
C ALA A 222 10.10 -5.05 -18.84
N LEU A 223 11.29 -4.46 -18.70
CA LEU A 223 11.88 -3.58 -19.71
C LEU A 223 12.17 -4.35 -21.00
N ASP A 224 12.79 -5.53 -20.91
CA ASP A 224 13.05 -6.39 -22.08
C ASP A 224 11.75 -6.75 -22.82
N ILE A 225 10.70 -7.12 -22.07
CA ILE A 225 9.34 -7.36 -22.62
C ILE A 225 8.80 -6.09 -23.29
N SER A 226 9.02 -4.90 -22.73
CA SER A 226 8.56 -3.65 -23.36
C SER A 226 9.26 -3.36 -24.69
N HIS A 227 10.53 -3.76 -24.84
CA HIS A 227 11.23 -3.69 -26.13
C HIS A 227 10.62 -4.66 -27.14
N GLU A 228 10.35 -5.91 -26.74
CA GLU A 228 9.78 -6.92 -27.62
C GLU A 228 8.35 -6.59 -28.09
N LEU A 229 7.56 -5.97 -27.23
CA LEU A 229 6.17 -5.58 -27.54
C LEU A 229 6.07 -4.22 -28.24
N ASP A 230 7.18 -3.54 -28.50
CA ASP A 230 7.23 -2.18 -29.05
C ASP A 230 6.52 -1.13 -28.17
N TYR A 231 6.66 -1.26 -26.85
CA TYR A 231 6.02 -0.40 -25.84
C TYR A 231 6.97 0.66 -25.25
N THR A 232 8.20 0.74 -25.75
CA THR A 232 9.28 1.61 -25.22
C THR A 232 8.96 3.10 -25.23
N ASN A 233 8.04 3.52 -26.10
CA ASN A 233 7.59 4.92 -26.20
C ASN A 233 6.67 5.36 -25.04
N PHE A 234 6.03 4.42 -24.34
CA PHE A 234 5.14 4.70 -23.21
C PHE A 234 5.44 3.89 -21.94
N VAL A 235 6.45 3.01 -21.93
CA VAL A 235 6.97 2.39 -20.72
C VAL A 235 8.08 3.26 -20.13
N ARG A 236 7.97 3.55 -18.83
CA ARG A 236 8.87 4.41 -18.05
C ARG A 236 9.39 3.64 -16.84
N GLU A 237 10.37 4.21 -16.14
CA GLU A 237 10.80 3.72 -14.84
C GLU A 237 11.03 4.90 -13.89
N GLY A 238 10.50 4.84 -12.66
CA GLY A 238 10.51 5.98 -11.75
C GLY A 238 10.20 5.68 -10.29
N VAL A 239 10.30 6.72 -9.46
CA VAL A 239 10.03 6.72 -8.02
C VAL A 239 8.56 7.05 -7.76
N TYR A 240 7.88 6.16 -7.04
CA TYR A 240 6.49 6.36 -6.64
C TYR A 240 6.38 7.00 -5.25
N CYS A 241 5.60 8.06 -5.10
CA CYS A 241 5.31 8.64 -3.80
C CYS A 241 3.93 8.20 -3.31
N MET A 242 3.87 7.60 -2.11
CA MET A 242 2.60 7.43 -1.42
C MET A 242 2.27 8.67 -0.59
N VAL A 243 1.07 9.21 -0.79
CA VAL A 243 0.38 10.13 0.12
C VAL A 243 -0.88 9.46 0.69
N SER A 244 -1.46 10.02 1.75
CA SER A 244 -2.65 9.41 2.37
C SER A 244 -3.94 9.61 1.57
N GLY A 245 -4.11 10.76 0.90
CA GLY A 245 -5.39 11.14 0.28
C GLY A 245 -6.49 11.50 1.31
N PRO A 246 -7.76 11.61 0.90
CA PRO A 246 -8.30 11.32 -0.43
C PRO A 246 -8.29 12.50 -1.41
N ASN A 247 -8.02 13.73 -0.95
CA ASN A 247 -7.86 14.85 -1.88
C ASN A 247 -6.62 14.67 -2.74
N PHE A 248 -6.69 15.08 -4.00
CA PHE A 248 -5.52 15.22 -4.86
C PHE A 248 -4.60 16.34 -4.35
N GLU A 249 -3.38 16.32 -4.84
CA GLU A 249 -2.32 17.24 -4.42
C GLU A 249 -2.62 18.67 -4.85
N THR A 250 -2.32 19.63 -3.97
CA THR A 250 -2.19 21.03 -4.34
C THR A 250 -0.94 21.24 -5.20
N ILE A 251 -0.87 22.36 -5.92
CA ILE A 251 0.31 22.71 -6.74
C ILE A 251 1.58 22.81 -5.88
N ALA A 252 1.49 23.32 -4.65
CA ALA A 252 2.62 23.42 -3.74
C ALA A 252 3.13 22.04 -3.31
N GLU A 253 2.22 21.13 -2.95
CA GLU A 253 2.55 19.74 -2.62
C GLU A 253 3.16 19.03 -3.84
N ALA A 254 2.55 19.15 -5.02
CA ALA A 254 3.07 18.54 -6.25
C ALA A 254 4.51 19.02 -6.58
N ARG A 255 4.77 20.32 -6.46
CA ARG A 255 6.12 20.89 -6.63
C ARG A 255 7.10 20.35 -5.58
N MET A 256 6.66 20.25 -4.31
CA MET A 256 7.47 19.66 -3.24
C MET A 256 7.84 18.22 -3.59
N LEU A 257 6.88 17.38 -4.00
CA LEU A 257 7.13 15.99 -4.36
C LEU A 257 8.10 15.87 -5.56
N GLN A 258 7.95 16.73 -6.56
CA GLN A 258 8.88 16.77 -7.69
C GLN A 258 10.31 17.12 -7.25
N VAL A 259 10.48 18.11 -6.36
CA VAL A 259 11.79 18.48 -5.81
C VAL A 259 12.40 17.35 -4.97
N LEU A 260 11.58 16.54 -4.29
CA LEU A 260 12.01 15.35 -3.57
C LEU A 260 12.40 14.17 -4.49
N GLY A 261 12.26 14.32 -5.81
CA GLY A 261 12.63 13.30 -6.80
C GLY A 261 11.53 12.28 -7.07
N CYS A 262 10.27 12.58 -6.75
CA CYS A 262 9.14 11.72 -7.09
C CYS A 262 8.76 11.87 -8.57
N ASP A 263 8.60 10.75 -9.28
CA ASP A 263 8.17 10.74 -10.68
C ASP A 263 6.65 10.59 -10.82
N SER A 264 6.02 9.94 -9.85
CA SER A 264 4.57 9.79 -9.74
C SER A 264 4.10 9.83 -8.29
N VAL A 265 2.81 10.10 -8.10
CA VAL A 265 2.16 10.12 -6.78
C VAL A 265 0.86 9.34 -6.80
N GLY A 266 0.57 8.65 -5.70
CA GLY A 266 -0.73 8.02 -5.48
C GLY A 266 -0.96 7.65 -4.02
N MET A 267 -2.01 6.88 -3.77
CA MET A 267 -2.58 6.72 -2.43
C MET A 267 -2.58 5.27 -1.91
N SER A 268 -1.72 4.41 -2.46
CA SER A 268 -1.73 2.96 -2.16
C SER A 268 -0.35 2.32 -2.35
N THR A 269 -0.31 0.99 -2.54
CA THR A 269 0.87 0.22 -2.96
C THR A 269 1.97 0.07 -1.91
N VAL A 270 2.55 1.17 -1.43
CA VAL A 270 3.73 1.15 -0.54
C VAL A 270 3.53 0.30 0.73
N PRO A 271 2.36 0.29 1.41
CA PRO A 271 2.15 -0.57 2.56
C PRO A 271 2.18 -2.06 2.18
N GLU A 272 1.59 -2.43 1.03
CA GLU A 272 1.57 -3.80 0.52
C GLU A 272 2.99 -4.27 0.20
N VAL A 273 3.77 -3.42 -0.49
CA VAL A 273 5.19 -3.69 -0.80
C VAL A 273 6.01 -3.89 0.49
N THR A 274 5.77 -3.05 1.49
CA THR A 274 6.48 -3.12 2.79
C THR A 274 6.21 -4.46 3.49
N VAL A 275 4.94 -4.90 3.54
CA VAL A 275 4.58 -6.18 4.15
C VAL A 275 5.05 -7.37 3.31
N ALA A 276 5.03 -7.25 1.99
CA ALA A 276 5.55 -8.27 1.08
C ALA A 276 7.06 -8.49 1.30
N LYS A 277 7.83 -7.40 1.37
CA LYS A 277 9.27 -7.44 1.65
C LYS A 277 9.57 -7.98 3.05
N HIS A 278 8.79 -7.57 4.06
CA HIS A 278 8.88 -8.12 5.42
C HIS A 278 8.71 -9.64 5.42
N CYS A 279 7.77 -10.17 4.63
CA CYS A 279 7.50 -11.60 4.52
C CYS A 279 8.39 -12.34 3.51
N GLY A 280 9.39 -11.67 2.93
CA GLY A 280 10.33 -12.25 1.97
C GLY A 280 9.74 -12.57 0.58
N LEU A 281 8.67 -11.89 0.17
CA LEU A 281 8.15 -11.98 -1.20
C LEU A 281 8.98 -11.11 -2.15
N ARG A 282 9.18 -11.57 -3.39
CA ARG A 282 9.66 -10.70 -4.47
C ARG A 282 8.55 -9.73 -4.87
N VAL A 283 8.88 -8.47 -5.14
CA VAL A 283 7.89 -7.49 -5.56
C VAL A 283 8.22 -6.91 -6.92
N PHE A 284 7.20 -6.79 -7.77
CA PHE A 284 7.21 -5.98 -8.98
C PHE A 284 6.05 -4.98 -8.91
N GLY A 285 6.34 -3.71 -9.18
CA GLY A 285 5.34 -2.64 -9.10
C GLY A 285 5.23 -1.88 -10.41
N LEU A 286 3.99 -1.54 -10.77
CA LEU A 286 3.72 -0.65 -11.89
C LEU A 286 2.64 0.37 -11.53
N SER A 287 2.74 1.52 -12.15
CA SER A 287 1.80 2.63 -12.06
C SER A 287 1.36 3.01 -13.46
N LEU A 288 0.05 3.05 -13.69
CA LEU A 288 -0.51 3.70 -14.86
C LEU A 288 -0.62 5.19 -14.57
N ILE A 289 -0.01 6.03 -15.42
CA ILE A 289 -0.13 7.48 -15.31
C ILE A 289 -1.50 7.88 -15.86
N THR A 290 -2.45 8.17 -14.97
CA THR A 290 -3.84 8.43 -15.37
C THR A 290 -4.16 9.90 -15.54
N ASN A 291 -3.33 10.78 -14.99
CA ASN A 291 -3.43 12.22 -15.12
C ASN A 291 -2.04 12.84 -15.00
N LYS A 292 -1.88 14.08 -15.48
CA LYS A 292 -0.69 14.90 -15.22
C LYS A 292 -0.99 15.82 -14.05
N VAL A 293 -0.18 15.76 -12.99
CA VAL A 293 -0.39 16.63 -11.82
C VAL A 293 -0.07 18.06 -12.21
N SER A 294 -0.96 19.00 -11.87
CA SER A 294 -0.73 20.41 -12.19
C SER A 294 0.41 20.98 -11.33
N LEU A 295 1.37 21.64 -11.99
CA LEU A 295 2.48 22.33 -11.37
C LEU A 295 2.41 23.85 -11.58
N ASP A 296 1.36 24.33 -12.25
CA ASP A 296 1.19 25.74 -12.62
C ASP A 296 -0.19 26.24 -12.19
N TYR A 297 -0.21 27.40 -11.54
CA TYR A 297 -1.42 28.09 -11.10
C TYR A 297 -2.26 28.62 -12.26
N SER A 298 -1.72 28.70 -13.47
CA SER A 298 -2.44 29.12 -14.68
C SER A 298 -3.34 28.05 -15.28
N ARG A 299 -3.15 26.77 -14.93
CA ARG A 299 -3.94 25.66 -15.47
C ARG A 299 -5.25 25.50 -14.72
N GLU A 300 -6.34 25.35 -15.47
CA GLU A 300 -7.69 25.15 -14.92
C GLU A 300 -8.12 23.67 -14.88
N GLU A 301 -7.37 22.76 -15.51
CA GLU A 301 -7.67 21.32 -15.54
C GLU A 301 -7.68 20.74 -14.13
N LYS A 302 -8.79 20.07 -13.78
CA LYS A 302 -8.99 19.41 -12.49
C LYS A 302 -9.12 17.91 -12.71
N VAL A 303 -8.36 17.16 -11.91
CA VAL A 303 -8.38 15.69 -11.92
C VAL A 303 -9.69 15.21 -11.32
N ASN A 304 -10.32 14.23 -11.97
CA ASN A 304 -11.49 13.51 -11.44
C ASN A 304 -11.31 11.98 -11.58
N HIS A 305 -12.13 11.21 -10.87
CA HIS A 305 -12.00 9.75 -10.80
C HIS A 305 -12.50 9.06 -12.07
N GLU A 306 -13.45 9.67 -12.78
CA GLU A 306 -14.02 9.15 -14.02
C GLU A 306 -12.96 9.05 -15.13
N GLU A 307 -12.14 10.09 -15.29
CA GLU A 307 -10.99 10.11 -16.23
C GLU A 307 -9.99 8.99 -15.92
N VAL A 308 -9.73 8.73 -14.64
CA VAL A 308 -8.81 7.66 -14.21
C VAL A 308 -9.29 6.29 -14.72
N LEU A 309 -10.60 6.02 -14.64
CA LEU A 309 -11.18 4.77 -15.11
C LEU A 309 -11.17 4.66 -16.64
N GLU A 310 -11.35 5.76 -17.36
CA GLU A 310 -11.30 5.80 -18.83
C GLU A 310 -9.90 5.49 -19.37
N ILE A 311 -8.87 6.15 -18.81
CA ILE A 311 -7.47 5.90 -19.19
C ILE A 311 -7.06 4.46 -18.88
N SER A 312 -7.56 3.91 -17.78
CA SER A 312 -7.32 2.51 -17.41
C SER A 312 -7.87 1.55 -18.45
N LYS A 313 -9.07 1.79 -18.98
CA LYS A 313 -9.64 0.99 -20.08
C LYS A 313 -8.80 1.08 -21.35
N MET A 314 -8.34 2.27 -21.71
CA MET A 314 -7.50 2.49 -22.90
C MET A 314 -6.18 1.69 -22.86
N ARG A 315 -5.59 1.51 -21.67
CA ARG A 315 -4.33 0.78 -21.49
C ARG A 315 -4.48 -0.65 -20.99
N ALA A 316 -5.71 -1.14 -20.79
CA ALA A 316 -5.97 -2.45 -20.22
C ALA A 316 -5.32 -3.58 -21.03
N GLU A 317 -5.50 -3.60 -22.35
CA GLU A 317 -4.93 -4.67 -23.21
C GLU A 317 -3.40 -4.69 -23.19
N HIS A 318 -2.77 -3.52 -23.22
CA HIS A 318 -1.31 -3.37 -23.17
C HIS A 318 -0.76 -3.87 -21.82
N LEU A 319 -1.40 -3.46 -20.72
CA LEU A 319 -1.04 -3.91 -19.37
C LEU A 319 -1.26 -5.41 -19.18
N GLN A 320 -2.37 -5.95 -19.67
CA GLN A 320 -2.66 -7.39 -19.67
C GLN A 320 -1.58 -8.15 -20.44
N MET A 321 -1.24 -7.73 -21.66
CA MET A 321 -0.23 -8.40 -22.47
C MET A 321 1.14 -8.40 -21.78
N MET A 322 1.57 -7.25 -21.27
CA MET A 322 2.83 -7.09 -20.57
C MET A 322 2.90 -7.96 -19.31
N LEU A 323 1.87 -7.91 -18.45
CA LEU A 323 1.82 -8.70 -17.23
C LEU A 323 1.69 -10.20 -17.49
N ASN A 324 0.89 -10.61 -18.46
CA ASN A 324 0.77 -12.02 -18.84
C ASN A 324 2.11 -12.58 -19.32
N THR A 325 2.85 -11.79 -20.10
CA THR A 325 4.18 -12.16 -20.60
C THR A 325 5.20 -12.22 -19.45
N LEU A 326 5.17 -11.24 -18.54
CA LEU A 326 6.01 -11.21 -17.35
C LEU A 326 5.77 -12.42 -16.46
N ILE A 327 4.50 -12.72 -16.18
CA ILE A 327 4.08 -13.87 -15.37
C ILE A 327 4.52 -15.18 -16.04
N ALA A 328 4.33 -15.33 -17.35
CA ALA A 328 4.78 -16.51 -18.08
C ALA A 328 6.29 -16.73 -17.90
N ARG A 329 7.10 -15.67 -18.04
CA ARG A 329 8.57 -15.75 -18.06
C ARG A 329 9.23 -15.65 -16.69
N SER A 330 8.51 -15.32 -15.63
CA SER A 330 9.12 -15.13 -14.29
C SER A 330 9.83 -16.36 -13.69
N HIS A 331 9.64 -17.56 -14.28
CA HIS A 331 10.34 -18.79 -13.85
C HIS A 331 11.82 -18.78 -14.26
N GLN A 332 12.17 -18.05 -15.33
CA GLN A 332 13.55 -17.90 -15.80
C GLN A 332 14.45 -17.27 -14.72
N LEU A 333 13.85 -16.50 -13.82
CA LEU A 333 14.54 -15.89 -12.69
C LEU A 333 14.84 -16.88 -11.56
N ASP A 334 14.10 -17.99 -11.49
CA ASP A 334 14.30 -19.03 -10.47
C ASP A 334 15.38 -20.03 -10.92
N GLU A 335 15.53 -20.24 -12.23
CA GLU A 335 16.57 -21.10 -12.82
C GLU A 335 17.97 -20.47 -12.78
N GLY A 336 18.07 -19.15 -12.91
CA GLY A 336 19.34 -18.42 -12.85
C GLY A 336 19.99 -18.37 -11.46
N ILE A 337 19.26 -18.70 -10.41
CA ILE A 337 19.76 -18.73 -9.01
C ILE A 337 20.48 -20.05 -8.70
N ASN A 338 20.18 -21.14 -9.42
CA ASN A 338 20.77 -22.46 -9.19
C ASN A 338 22.10 -22.71 -9.95
N VAL A 339 22.64 -21.71 -10.65
CA VAL A 339 23.84 -21.85 -11.50
C VAL A 339 25.02 -20.98 -11.02
N ASN A 340 24.89 -20.27 -9.89
CA ASN A 340 25.99 -19.48 -9.31
C ASN A 340 26.45 -20.00 -7.95
#